data_AF-A0A2R7S490-F1
#
_entry.id   AF-A0A2R7S490-F1
#
_cell.length_a   1.000
_cell.length_b   1.000
_cell.length_c   1.000
_cell.angle_alpha   90.00
_cell.angle_beta   90.00
_cell.angle_gamma   90.00
#
_symmetry.space_group_name_H-M   'P 1'
#
loop_
_entity.id
_entity.type
_entity.pdbx_description
1 polymer ?
#
loop_
_entity_poly.entity_id
_entity_poly.type
_entity_poly.pdbx_seq_one_letter_code
_entity_poly.pdbx_strand_id
1 'polypeptide(L)'
;ANINRRWVGVDWLTLQAQAAPGVHVVGDALFSAPGAPKSGHLANQQAKVAAAAVLQLLQGEPVNPAPLIMNTCYSYVTPDEAAHVASVHRYDPVEKTMKTVPGAGGLSPAASRLEAVYAQAWADNIWADSLALG
;
A
#
# COMPACT_ATOMS: atom_id res chain seq x y z
N ALA A 1 15.68 -7.14 -9.98
CA ALA A 1 14.99 -5.94 -10.50
C ALA A 1 14.89 -6.02 -12.02
N ASN A 2 13.68 -5.97 -12.58
CA ASN A 2 13.40 -6.13 -14.01
C ASN A 2 12.75 -4.89 -14.65
N ILE A 3 12.29 -3.91 -13.87
CA ILE A 3 11.80 -2.62 -14.37
C ILE A 3 12.88 -1.56 -14.20
N ASN A 4 13.29 -0.95 -15.32
CA ASN A 4 14.37 0.05 -15.41
C ASN A 4 15.67 -0.37 -14.70
N ARG A 5 15.90 -1.68 -14.54
CA ARG A 5 17.00 -2.30 -13.78
C ARG A 5 17.11 -1.85 -12.31
N ARG A 6 16.06 -1.28 -11.73
CA ARG A 6 16.05 -0.75 -10.35
C ARG A 6 14.92 -1.29 -9.49
N TRP A 7 13.78 -1.60 -10.10
CA TRP A 7 12.57 -2.00 -9.40
C TRP A 7 12.09 -3.38 -9.82
N VAL A 8 11.30 -4.02 -8.97
CA VAL A 8 10.66 -5.32 -9.26
C VAL A 8 9.26 -5.09 -9.83
N GLY A 9 9.01 -5.59 -11.03
CA GLY A 9 7.66 -5.72 -11.58
C GLY A 9 6.97 -6.93 -10.97
N VAL A 10 5.70 -6.78 -10.61
CA VAL A 10 4.89 -7.80 -9.94
C VAL A 10 3.57 -8.03 -10.68
N ASP A 11 2.97 -9.19 -10.46
CA ASP A 11 1.53 -9.38 -10.67
C ASP A 11 0.77 -8.71 -9.52
N TRP A 12 -0.10 -7.74 -9.80
CA TRP A 12 -0.79 -6.97 -8.76
C TRP A 12 -1.89 -7.72 -8.02
N LEU A 13 -2.30 -8.91 -8.49
CA LEU A 13 -3.24 -9.77 -7.75
C LEU A 13 -2.55 -10.58 -6.65
N THR A 14 -1.27 -10.91 -6.85
CA THR A 14 -0.53 -11.83 -5.97
C THR A 14 0.71 -11.23 -5.35
N LEU A 15 1.20 -10.11 -5.90
CA LEU A 15 2.49 -9.49 -5.63
C LEU A 15 3.67 -10.41 -6.01
N GLN A 16 3.45 -11.45 -6.81
CA GLN A 16 4.53 -12.31 -7.30
C GLN A 16 5.43 -11.56 -8.28
N ALA A 17 6.74 -11.66 -8.10
CA ALA A 17 7.74 -11.09 -8.99
C ALA A 17 7.64 -11.72 -10.39
N GLN A 18 7.52 -10.87 -11.41
CA GLN A 18 7.44 -11.32 -12.81
C GLN A 18 8.70 -12.06 -13.28
N ALA A 19 9.84 -11.78 -12.65
CA ALA A 19 11.13 -12.37 -12.99
C ALA A 19 11.54 -13.56 -12.12
N ALA A 20 10.74 -13.94 -11.12
CA ALA A 20 11.07 -15.03 -10.18
C ALA A 20 9.79 -15.69 -9.63
N PRO A 21 9.36 -16.84 -10.20
CA PRO A 21 8.19 -17.58 -9.72
C PRO A 21 8.31 -17.97 -8.25
N GLY A 22 7.21 -17.89 -7.51
CA GLY A 22 7.15 -18.18 -6.06
C GLY A 22 7.77 -17.11 -5.16
N VAL A 23 8.38 -16.06 -5.71
CA VAL A 23 8.90 -14.94 -4.93
C VAL A 23 7.89 -13.80 -4.96
N HIS A 24 7.42 -13.36 -3.79
CA HIS A 24 6.50 -12.23 -3.67
C HIS A 24 7.25 -11.00 -3.15
N VAL A 25 6.99 -9.83 -3.74
CA VAL A 25 7.70 -8.59 -3.41
C VAL A 25 6.69 -7.49 -3.06
N VAL A 26 6.90 -6.87 -1.91
CA VAL A 26 6.05 -5.81 -1.36
C VAL A 26 6.88 -4.58 -0.97
N GLY A 27 6.20 -3.48 -0.66
CA GLY A 27 6.82 -2.26 -0.17
C GLY A 27 7.71 -1.58 -1.22
N ASP A 28 8.76 -0.93 -0.77
CA ASP A 28 9.51 0.00 -1.62
C ASP A 28 10.29 -0.67 -2.76
N ALA A 29 10.53 -1.98 -2.73
CA ALA A 29 11.29 -2.68 -3.77
C ALA A 29 10.55 -2.81 -5.12
N LEU A 30 9.21 -2.77 -5.11
CA LEU A 30 8.40 -2.92 -6.33
C LEU A 30 8.35 -1.65 -7.18
N PHE A 31 8.04 -1.79 -8.46
CA PHE A 31 7.76 -0.65 -9.32
C PHE A 31 6.35 -0.12 -9.04
N SER A 32 6.23 1.15 -8.68
CA SER A 32 4.96 1.68 -8.17
C SER A 32 3.88 1.69 -9.23
N ALA A 33 2.65 1.37 -8.82
CA ALA A 33 1.47 1.63 -9.64
C ALA A 33 1.26 3.14 -9.82
N PRO A 34 0.60 3.58 -10.91
CA PRO A 34 0.31 4.99 -11.14
C PRO A 34 -0.38 5.66 -9.94
N GLY A 35 0.22 6.73 -9.42
CA GLY A 35 -0.31 7.49 -8.28
C GLY A 35 -0.16 6.82 -6.92
N ALA A 36 0.39 5.61 -6.84
CA ALA A 36 0.65 4.93 -5.57
C ALA A 36 2.01 5.38 -5.00
N PRO A 37 2.07 5.93 -3.77
CA PRO A 37 3.33 6.36 -3.17
C PRO A 37 4.12 5.17 -2.60
N LYS A 38 5.42 5.36 -2.40
CA LYS A 38 6.26 4.44 -1.60
C LYS A 38 6.17 4.87 -0.14
N SER A 39 5.39 4.13 0.65
CA SER A 39 5.08 4.47 2.04
C SER A 39 4.89 3.24 2.91
N GLY A 40 5.05 3.42 4.22
CA GLY A 40 4.77 2.36 5.20
C GLY A 40 3.32 1.86 5.14
N HIS A 41 2.35 2.75 4.92
CA HIS A 41 0.95 2.36 4.80
C HIS A 41 0.72 1.48 3.56
N LEU A 42 1.26 1.87 2.40
CA LEU A 42 1.08 1.08 1.20
C LEU A 42 1.83 -0.27 1.28
N ALA A 43 3.02 -0.28 1.90
CA ALA A 43 3.76 -1.51 2.15
C ALA A 43 2.98 -2.50 3.03
N ASN A 44 2.35 -2.03 4.11
CA ASN A 44 1.46 -2.84 4.96
C ASN A 44 0.29 -3.44 4.16
N GLN A 45 -0.36 -2.62 3.32
CA GLN A 45 -1.50 -3.07 2.51
C GLN A 45 -1.08 -4.09 1.44
N GLN A 46 0.06 -3.88 0.78
CA GLN A 46 0.64 -4.84 -0.16
C GLN A 46 1.00 -6.17 0.53
N ALA A 47 1.54 -6.12 1.75
CA ALA A 47 1.83 -7.31 2.53
C ALA A 47 0.57 -8.12 2.83
N LYS A 48 -0.55 -7.47 3.14
CA LYS A 48 -1.85 -8.14 3.35
C LYS A 48 -2.37 -8.81 2.07
N VAL A 49 -2.27 -8.14 0.91
CA VAL A 49 -2.65 -8.74 -0.38
C VAL A 49 -1.76 -9.94 -0.71
N ALA A 50 -0.44 -9.78 -0.57
CA ALA A 50 0.52 -10.85 -0.83
C ALA A 50 0.29 -12.06 0.08
N ALA A 51 0.09 -11.84 1.38
CA ALA A 51 -0.17 -12.91 2.34
C ALA A 51 -1.45 -13.68 2.00
N ALA A 52 -2.54 -12.98 1.68
CA ALA A 52 -3.80 -13.62 1.28
C ALA A 52 -3.62 -14.45 0.00
N ALA A 53 -2.93 -13.90 -1.00
CA ALA A 53 -2.66 -14.59 -2.26
C ALA A 53 -1.76 -15.83 -2.06
N VAL A 54 -0.71 -15.73 -1.25
CA VAL A 54 0.16 -16.89 -0.93
C VAL A 54 -0.65 -18.01 -0.29
N LEU A 55 -1.51 -17.70 0.68
CA LEU A 55 -2.38 -18.69 1.32
C LEU A 55 -3.32 -19.36 0.30
N GLN A 56 -3.95 -18.57 -0.59
CA GLN A 56 -4.85 -19.07 -1.63
C GLN A 56 -4.10 -20.00 -2.62
N LEU A 57 -2.93 -19.56 -3.10
CA LEU A 57 -2.11 -20.34 -4.03
C LEU A 57 -1.63 -21.66 -3.41
N LEU A 58 -1.23 -21.67 -2.13
CA LEU A 58 -0.82 -22.89 -1.43
C LEU A 58 -1.98 -23.88 -1.23
N GLN A 59 -3.21 -23.38 -1.12
CA GLN A 59 -4.42 -24.21 -0.99
C GLN A 59 -5.01 -24.63 -2.34
N GLY A 60 -4.49 -24.10 -3.47
CA GLY A 60 -5.08 -24.29 -4.78
C GLY A 60 -6.40 -23.54 -4.98
N GLU A 61 -6.67 -22.52 -4.16
CA GLU A 61 -7.88 -21.71 -4.21
C GLU A 61 -7.72 -20.49 -5.12
N PRO A 62 -8.82 -19.95 -5.68
CA PRO A 62 -8.77 -18.74 -6.47
C PRO A 62 -8.21 -17.54 -5.71
N VAL A 63 -7.32 -16.78 -6.36
CA VAL A 63 -6.82 -15.53 -5.79
C VAL A 63 -7.88 -14.43 -5.84
N ASN A 64 -7.87 -13.49 -4.87
CA ASN A 64 -8.78 -12.34 -4.91
C ASN A 64 -8.65 -11.60 -6.26
N PRO A 65 -9.71 -11.54 -7.09
CA PRO A 65 -9.63 -10.96 -8.43
C PRO A 65 -9.71 -9.43 -8.43
N ALA A 66 -9.99 -8.81 -7.27
CA ALA A 66 -10.21 -7.37 -7.16
C ALA A 66 -9.65 -6.82 -5.83
N PRO A 67 -8.33 -6.92 -5.58
CA PRO A 67 -7.74 -6.32 -4.39
C PRO A 67 -7.91 -4.80 -4.40
N LEU A 68 -8.02 -4.25 -3.20
CA LEU A 68 -8.08 -2.82 -2.94
C LEU A 68 -7.04 -2.51 -1.87
N ILE A 69 -6.21 -1.50 -2.12
CA ILE A 69 -5.19 -1.03 -1.19
C ILE A 69 -5.39 0.46 -0.97
N MET A 70 -4.97 0.94 0.20
CA MET A 70 -5.07 2.35 0.54
C MET A 70 -3.74 2.87 1.05
N ASN A 71 -3.60 4.18 1.03
CA ASN A 71 -2.47 4.85 1.64
C ASN A 71 -2.97 6.09 2.36
N THR A 72 -2.36 6.36 3.50
CA THR A 72 -2.36 7.66 4.16
C THR A 72 -0.94 7.91 4.64
N CYS A 73 -0.38 9.07 4.30
CA CYS A 73 0.88 9.56 4.83
C CYS A 73 0.61 10.84 5.61
N TYR A 74 0.99 10.86 6.88
CA TYR A 74 0.93 12.05 7.73
C TYR A 74 2.27 12.78 7.73
N SER A 75 2.24 14.10 7.87
CA SER A 75 3.42 14.96 8.00
C SER A 75 3.18 15.99 9.09
N TYR A 76 3.98 15.96 10.15
CA TYR A 76 4.02 17.01 11.16
C TYR A 76 4.75 18.22 10.59
N VAL A 77 4.11 19.38 10.61
CA VAL A 77 4.69 20.66 10.17
C VAL A 77 5.17 21.50 11.35
N THR A 78 4.58 21.28 12.51
CA THR A 78 5.05 21.73 13.83
C THR A 78 4.98 20.53 14.79
N PRO A 79 5.46 20.66 16.04
CA PRO A 79 5.29 19.60 17.04
C PRO A 79 3.82 19.26 17.36
N ASP A 80 2.88 20.17 17.10
CA ASP A 80 1.46 20.02 17.46
C ASP A 80 0.50 20.07 16.27
N GLU A 81 0.97 20.32 15.04
CA GLU A 81 0.13 20.35 13.83
C GLU A 81 0.66 19.41 12.75
N ALA A 82 -0.25 18.67 12.11
CA ALA A 82 0.07 17.78 11.01
C ALA A 82 -0.92 17.97 9.84
N ALA A 83 -0.61 17.36 8.70
CA ALA A 83 -1.51 17.21 7.56
C ALA A 83 -1.34 15.80 6.96
N HIS A 84 -2.29 15.34 6.17
CA HIS A 84 -2.21 14.06 5.48
C HIS A 84 -2.40 14.17 3.96
N VAL A 85 -1.88 13.15 3.27
CA VAL A 85 -2.28 12.78 1.91
C VAL A 85 -2.81 11.35 1.93
N ALA A 86 -3.99 11.14 1.36
CA ALA A 86 -4.65 9.84 1.28
C ALA A 86 -5.02 9.46 -0.15
N SER A 87 -5.05 8.16 -0.43
CA SER A 87 -5.44 7.62 -1.73
C SER A 87 -5.99 6.20 -1.58
N VAL A 88 -6.98 5.83 -2.39
CA VAL A 88 -7.49 4.47 -2.50
C VAL A 88 -7.22 3.95 -3.91
N HIS A 89 -6.71 2.73 -4.01
CA HIS A 89 -6.34 2.10 -5.27
C HIS A 89 -7.06 0.76 -5.44
N ARG A 90 -7.65 0.54 -6.61
CA ARG A 90 -8.32 -0.71 -6.98
C ARG A 90 -7.59 -1.34 -8.16
N TYR A 91 -7.55 -2.67 -8.20
CA TYR A 91 -7.05 -3.39 -9.35
C TYR A 91 -7.89 -3.14 -10.61
N ASP A 92 -7.21 -2.87 -11.71
CA ASP A 92 -7.76 -2.76 -13.06
C ASP A 92 -7.39 -4.04 -13.84
N PRO A 93 -8.35 -4.88 -14.24
CA PRO A 93 -8.08 -6.13 -14.95
C PRO A 93 -7.64 -5.96 -16.40
N VAL A 94 -7.91 -4.79 -17.01
CA VAL A 94 -7.52 -4.48 -18.40
C VAL A 94 -6.05 -4.09 -18.44
N GLU A 95 -5.63 -3.16 -17.58
CA GLU A 95 -4.24 -2.70 -17.50
C GLU A 95 -3.36 -3.56 -16.59
N LYS A 96 -3.96 -4.48 -15.82
CA LYS A 96 -3.30 -5.38 -14.87
C LYS A 96 -2.43 -4.63 -13.86
N THR A 97 -2.95 -3.51 -13.36
CA THR A 97 -2.28 -2.62 -12.40
C THR A 97 -3.27 -2.05 -11.39
N MET A 98 -2.77 -1.41 -10.34
CA MET A 98 -3.61 -0.65 -9.42
C MET A 98 -3.86 0.76 -9.96
N LYS A 99 -5.10 1.24 -9.86
CA LYS A 99 -5.48 2.61 -10.22
C LYS A 99 -6.17 3.31 -9.07
N THR A 100 -5.94 4.62 -8.96
CA THR A 100 -6.67 5.48 -8.03
C THR A 100 -8.17 5.42 -8.29
N VAL A 101 -8.96 5.23 -7.23
CA VAL A 101 -10.42 5.32 -7.29
C VAL A 101 -10.83 6.80 -7.39
N PRO A 102 -11.53 7.23 -8.47
CA PRO A 102 -11.93 8.62 -8.63
C PRO A 102 -12.73 9.14 -7.43
N GLY A 103 -12.36 10.31 -6.92
CA GLY A 103 -13.02 10.95 -5.78
C GLY A 103 -12.68 10.37 -4.40
N ALA A 104 -11.82 9.33 -4.31
CA ALA A 104 -11.37 8.78 -3.04
C ALA A 104 -10.01 9.34 -2.61
N GLY A 105 -9.82 9.53 -1.30
CA GLY A 105 -8.60 10.11 -0.73
C GLY A 105 -8.63 11.64 -0.72
N GLY A 106 -7.46 12.27 -0.85
CA GLY A 106 -7.32 13.73 -0.83
C GLY A 106 -6.17 14.22 0.03
N LEU A 107 -6.07 15.53 0.14
CA LEU A 107 -5.12 16.22 1.02
C LEU A 107 -5.90 16.97 2.11
N SER A 108 -5.34 17.07 3.30
CA SER A 108 -5.85 18.04 4.28
C SER A 108 -5.87 19.44 3.67
N PRO A 109 -6.92 20.26 3.90
CA PRO A 109 -6.97 21.64 3.38
C PRO A 109 -5.92 22.55 4.03
N ALA A 110 -5.51 22.24 5.26
CA ALA A 110 -4.43 22.87 5.99
C ALA A 110 -3.92 21.92 7.08
N ALA A 111 -2.73 22.20 7.61
CA ALA A 111 -2.26 21.52 8.81
C ALA A 111 -3.10 21.92 10.03
N SER A 112 -3.27 21.00 10.98
CA SER A 112 -4.01 21.28 12.21
C SER A 112 -3.62 20.37 13.37
N ARG A 113 -3.99 20.78 14.58
CA ARG A 113 -3.87 19.94 15.78
C ARG A 113 -4.67 18.65 15.73
N LEU A 114 -5.83 18.68 15.06
CA LEU A 114 -6.67 17.49 14.93
C LEU A 114 -6.00 16.43 14.06
N GLU A 115 -5.41 16.85 12.94
CA GLU A 115 -4.59 15.99 12.09
C GLU A 115 -3.38 15.40 12.84
N ALA A 116 -2.77 16.15 13.77
CA ALA A 116 -1.68 15.65 14.61
C ALA A 116 -2.15 14.53 15.57
N VAL A 117 -3.36 14.65 16.13
CA VAL A 117 -3.97 13.57 16.94
C VAL A 117 -4.19 12.32 16.08
N TYR A 118 -4.70 12.48 14.86
CA TYR A 118 -4.90 11.37 13.93
C TYR A 118 -3.58 10.76 13.44
N ALA A 119 -2.55 11.57 13.22
CA ALA A 119 -1.23 11.10 12.82
C ALA A 119 -0.61 10.17 13.88
N GLN A 120 -0.70 10.56 15.16
CA GLN A 120 -0.20 9.72 16.26
C GLN A 120 -1.02 8.44 16.39
N ALA A 121 -2.35 8.53 16.36
CA ALA A 121 -3.21 7.35 16.41
C ALA A 121 -2.97 6.41 15.22
N TRP A 122 -2.73 6.95 14.02
CA TRP A 122 -2.35 6.16 12.85
C TRP A 122 -1.02 5.45 13.06
N ALA A 123 -0.01 6.13 13.61
CA ALA A 123 1.30 5.55 13.88
C ALA A 123 1.20 4.39 14.87
N ASP A 124 0.54 4.61 16.01
CA ASP A 124 0.35 3.58 17.04
C ASP A 124 -0.36 2.34 16.47
N ASN A 125 -1.43 2.56 15.70
CA ASN A 125 -2.22 1.48 15.11
C ASN A 125 -1.46 0.71 14.03
N ILE A 126 -0.72 1.39 13.14
CA ILE A 126 0.00 0.68 12.08
C ILE A 126 1.21 -0.09 12.62
N TRP A 127 1.85 0.41 13.68
CA TRP A 127 2.90 -0.33 14.38
C TRP A 127 2.34 -1.56 15.09
N ALA A 128 1.22 -1.43 15.80
CA ALA A 128 0.55 -2.58 16.42
C ALA A 128 0.14 -3.63 15.38
N ASP A 129 -0.49 -3.22 14.27
CA ASP A 129 -0.93 -4.11 13.19
C ASP A 129 0.24 -4.82 12.47
N SER A 130 1.38 -4.14 12.31
CA SER A 130 2.52 -4.70 11.55
C SER A 130 3.51 -5.47 12.42
N LEU A 131 3.70 -5.05 13.67
CA LEU A 131 4.79 -5.52 14.53
C LEU A 131 4.32 -6.15 15.85
N ALA A 132 3.01 -6.10 16.15
CA ALA A 132 2.45 -6.53 17.42
C ALA A 132 3.11 -5.87 18.65
N LEU A 133 3.59 -4.62 18.49
CA LEU A 133 4.08 -3.82 19.61
C LEU A 133 2.88 -3.29 20.40
N GLY A 134 2.77 -3.69 21.66
CA GLY A 134 1.74 -3.29 22.63
C GLY A 134 2.29 -3.26 24.05
#